data_AF-A0A0W8G665-F1
#
_entry.id   AF-A0A0W8G665-F1
#
_cell.length_a   1.000
_cell.length_b   1.000
_cell.length_c   1.000
_cell.angle_alpha   90.00
_cell.angle_beta   90.00
_cell.angle_gamma   90.00
#
_symmetry.space_group_name_H-M   'P 1'
#
loop_
_entity.id
_entity.type
_entity.pdbx_description
1 polymer ?
#
loop_
_entity_poly.entity_id
_entity_poly.type
_entity_poly.pdbx_seq_one_letter_code
_entity_poly.pdbx_strand_id
1 'polypeptide(L)'
;MSKNVLERWQDALRGKKPGNRAPDAPQEDAAQEKGLMSRRRMLQILGVQVVAGTVAASALAAPKNFNPKHYNREISPDQLPNTRAWLVANPAQCVGCRTCEIMCSLSHDGQCQPSLSRVTTTYDPTRALSRLAVMVDICRQCNMADCYLACGFDALSLDKATGARVIDPKKCTGCGECFAACPWDMIVKNEETNVFSKCDLCGGDPQCVKYCPAEALSFVDLR
;
A
#
# COMPACT_ATOMS: atom_id res chain seq x y z
N MET A 1 -34.02 -18.54 -8.80
CA MET A 1 -33.34 -17.78 -7.73
C MET A 1 -34.40 -17.45 -6.68
N SER A 2 -34.23 -17.91 -5.43
CA SER A 2 -35.32 -17.93 -4.44
C SER A 2 -35.69 -16.51 -3.98
N LYS A 3 -36.99 -16.29 -3.79
CA LYS A 3 -37.63 -15.02 -3.39
C LYS A 3 -37.04 -14.40 -2.11
N ASN A 4 -36.38 -15.21 -1.27
CA ASN A 4 -35.75 -14.80 0.00
C ASN A 4 -34.58 -13.81 -0.14
N VAL A 5 -33.92 -13.70 -1.30
CA VAL A 5 -32.81 -12.75 -1.45
C VAL A 5 -33.34 -11.34 -1.73
N LEU A 6 -34.37 -11.20 -2.58
CA LEU A 6 -34.94 -9.90 -2.94
C LEU A 6 -35.64 -9.21 -1.75
N GLU A 7 -36.32 -9.96 -0.89
CA GLU A 7 -37.00 -9.41 0.29
C GLU A 7 -36.00 -8.87 1.33
N ARG A 8 -34.87 -9.58 1.53
CA ARG A 8 -33.79 -9.14 2.44
C ARG A 8 -33.13 -7.84 1.99
N TRP A 9 -33.07 -7.58 0.69
CA TRP A 9 -32.54 -6.32 0.14
C TRP A 9 -33.51 -5.15 0.29
N GLN A 10 -34.82 -5.39 0.22
CA GLN A 10 -35.83 -4.34 0.36
C GLN A 10 -35.99 -3.85 1.81
N ASP A 11 -35.72 -4.71 2.79
CA ASP A 11 -35.82 -4.34 4.20
C ASP A 11 -34.63 -3.53 4.70
N ALA A 12 -33.44 -3.73 4.12
CA ALA A 12 -32.26 -2.90 4.39
C ALA A 12 -32.43 -1.45 3.89
N LEU A 13 -33.18 -1.26 2.79
CA LEU A 13 -33.46 0.06 2.20
C LEU A 13 -34.56 0.83 2.95
N ARG A 14 -35.39 0.16 3.77
CA ARG A 14 -36.53 0.76 4.47
C ARG A 14 -36.23 1.26 5.89
N GLY A 15 -34.97 1.34 6.30
CA GLY A 15 -34.54 2.15 7.44
C GLY A 15 -35.15 1.80 8.81
N LYS A 16 -35.80 0.63 8.98
CA LYS A 16 -36.29 0.18 10.30
C LYS A 16 -35.14 -0.44 11.08
N LYS A 17 -34.37 0.39 11.79
CA LYS A 17 -33.46 -0.09 12.84
C LYS A 17 -34.31 -0.47 14.08
N PRO A 18 -34.19 -1.70 14.62
CA PRO A 18 -34.67 -1.97 15.97
C PRO A 18 -33.82 -1.18 16.97
N GLY A 19 -34.51 -0.49 17.88
CA GLY A 19 -33.93 0.50 18.78
C GLY A 19 -32.94 -0.08 19.77
N ASN A 20 -31.76 0.53 19.82
CA ASN A 20 -30.89 0.60 20.99
C ASN A 20 -30.34 2.02 21.03
N ARG A 21 -30.76 2.78 22.05
CA ARG A 21 -30.23 4.12 22.34
C ARG A 21 -28.81 3.91 22.91
N ALA A 22 -27.80 4.41 22.21
CA ALA A 22 -26.45 4.49 22.76
C ALA A 22 -26.48 5.43 23.99
N PRO A 23 -25.81 5.09 25.10
CA PRO A 23 -25.64 6.02 26.22
C PRO A 23 -24.80 7.22 25.79
N ASP A 24 -25.12 8.39 26.36
CA ASP A 24 -24.56 9.69 26.01
C ASP A 24 -23.02 9.71 26.14
N ALA A 25 -22.37 10.37 25.19
CA ALA A 25 -20.92 10.56 25.16
C ALA A 25 -20.45 11.37 26.39
N PRO A 26 -19.36 10.96 27.08
CA PRO A 26 -18.74 11.79 28.10
C PRO A 26 -18.18 13.07 27.48
N GLN A 27 -18.40 14.19 28.18
CA GLN A 27 -17.98 15.53 27.79
C GLN A 27 -16.45 15.67 27.69
N GLU A 28 -16.04 16.54 26.79
CA GLU A 28 -14.67 16.79 26.33
C GLU A 28 -13.80 17.48 27.39
N ASP A 29 -12.74 16.80 27.84
CA ASP A 29 -11.63 17.42 28.56
C ASP A 29 -10.42 17.57 27.62
N ALA A 30 -10.18 18.82 27.23
CA ALA A 30 -8.99 19.43 26.61
C ALA A 30 -7.85 18.48 26.13
N ALA A 31 -7.93 18.04 24.88
CA ALA A 31 -6.80 17.42 24.17
C ALA A 31 -5.90 18.49 23.53
N GLN A 32 -4.79 18.71 24.21
CA GLN A 32 -3.60 19.46 23.83
C GLN A 32 -3.16 19.23 22.36
N GLU A 33 -3.15 20.29 21.55
CA GLU A 33 -2.65 20.29 20.17
C GLU A 33 -1.20 19.77 20.09
N LYS A 34 -1.00 18.55 19.60
CA LYS A 34 0.33 18.08 19.17
C LYS A 34 0.48 18.37 17.69
N GLY A 35 0.99 19.58 17.44
CA GLY A 35 1.22 20.14 16.12
C GLY A 35 1.99 19.22 15.18
N LEU A 36 1.41 19.06 14.00
CA LEU A 36 2.05 18.67 12.75
C LEU A 36 3.44 19.32 12.65
N MET A 37 4.51 18.52 12.66
CA MET A 37 5.86 19.06 12.61
C MET A 37 6.08 19.85 11.31
N SER A 38 6.20 21.17 11.44
CA SER A 38 6.50 22.07 10.33
C SER A 38 7.85 21.72 9.70
N ARG A 39 7.91 21.75 8.35
CA ARG A 39 9.11 21.50 7.53
C ARG A 39 10.34 22.30 7.99
N ARG A 40 10.14 23.46 8.63
CA ARG A 40 11.23 24.28 9.22
C ARG A 40 11.87 23.66 10.46
N ARG A 41 11.13 22.87 11.25
CA ARG A 41 11.68 22.11 12.40
C ARG A 41 12.43 20.86 11.97
N MET A 42 12.10 20.31 10.80
CA MET A 42 12.86 19.21 10.19
C MET A 42 14.27 19.67 9.77
N LEU A 43 14.40 20.91 9.28
CA LEU A 43 15.69 21.53 8.92
C LEU A 43 16.59 21.86 10.12
N GLN A 44 16.03 22.12 11.30
CA GLN A 44 16.84 22.37 12.51
C GLN A 44 17.36 21.08 13.16
N ILE A 45 16.67 19.95 13.00
CA ILE A 45 17.19 18.63 13.40
C ILE A 45 18.29 18.16 12.42
N LEU A 46 18.26 18.64 11.18
CA LEU A 46 19.28 18.45 10.13
C LEU A 46 20.39 19.52 10.16
N GLY A 47 20.54 20.23 11.28
CA GLY A 47 21.50 21.32 11.46
C GLY A 47 22.96 20.88 11.28
N VAL A 48 23.41 20.98 10.04
CA VAL A 48 24.73 21.39 9.59
C VAL A 48 25.57 22.02 10.71
N GLN A 49 26.54 21.28 11.24
CA GLN A 49 27.77 21.88 11.77
C GLN A 49 28.79 21.78 10.63
N VAL A 50 28.96 22.88 9.89
CA VAL A 50 30.11 23.03 8.99
C VAL A 50 31.34 23.18 9.89
N VAL A 51 32.01 22.07 10.19
CA VAL A 51 33.41 22.11 10.61
C VAL A 51 34.24 21.78 9.39
N ALA A 52 35.14 22.70 9.05
CA ALA A 52 35.94 22.69 7.84
C ALA A 52 36.61 21.34 7.55
N GLY A 53 36.49 20.88 6.30
CA GLY A 53 37.36 19.86 5.73
C GLY A 53 36.86 18.42 5.88
N THR A 54 35.98 18.01 4.96
CA THR A 54 36.02 16.77 4.16
C THR A 54 34.63 16.58 3.56
N VAL A 55 34.55 16.41 2.24
CA VAL A 55 33.31 16.00 1.57
C VAL A 55 33.12 14.51 1.90
N ALA A 56 32.61 14.24 3.10
CA ALA A 56 32.09 12.92 3.41
C ALA A 56 30.75 12.82 2.67
N ALA A 57 30.74 12.05 1.59
CA ALA A 57 29.54 11.67 0.89
C ALA A 57 28.53 11.16 1.91
N SER A 58 27.47 11.93 2.16
CA SER A 58 26.34 11.48 2.97
C SER A 58 25.57 10.49 2.10
N ALA A 59 26.10 9.27 2.01
CA ALA A 59 25.28 8.10 1.77
C ALA A 59 24.05 8.24 2.65
N LEU A 60 22.86 8.13 2.06
CA LEU A 60 21.58 8.06 2.76
C LEU A 60 21.74 7.01 3.86
N ALA A 61 22.00 7.47 5.09
CA ALA A 61 22.32 6.60 6.18
C ALA A 61 21.06 5.80 6.48
N ALA A 62 21.16 4.47 6.32
CA ALA A 62 20.14 3.55 6.75
C ALA A 62 19.68 3.92 8.18
N PRO A 63 18.39 3.78 8.51
CA PRO A 63 17.87 4.16 9.83
C PRO A 63 18.72 3.55 10.93
N LYS A 64 18.94 4.26 12.03
CA LYS A 64 19.88 3.87 13.11
C LYS A 64 19.58 2.52 13.78
N ASN A 65 18.41 1.93 13.50
CA ASN A 65 17.99 0.60 13.95
C ASN A 65 18.01 -0.45 12.82
N PHE A 66 18.61 -0.13 11.66
CA PHE A 66 18.89 -1.08 10.60
C PHE A 66 19.94 -2.07 11.13
N ASN A 67 19.45 -3.19 11.65
CA ASN A 67 20.27 -4.30 12.04
C ASN A 67 20.36 -5.27 10.85
N PRO A 68 21.46 -5.29 10.08
CA PRO A 68 21.62 -6.18 8.92
C PRO A 68 21.62 -7.67 9.28
N LYS A 69 21.55 -8.04 10.57
CA LYS A 69 21.56 -9.42 11.05
C LYS A 69 20.18 -10.10 11.12
N HIS A 70 19.08 -9.45 10.70
CA HIS A 70 17.73 -10.02 10.74
C HIS A 70 17.17 -10.49 9.38
N TYR A 71 18.03 -10.87 8.44
CA TYR A 71 17.59 -11.70 7.30
C TYR A 71 17.32 -13.13 7.77
N ASN A 72 16.10 -13.41 8.26
CA ASN A 72 15.68 -14.74 8.74
C ASN A 72 15.56 -15.81 7.63
N ARG A 73 16.23 -15.64 6.48
CA ARG A 73 16.19 -16.62 5.38
C ARG A 73 17.52 -17.04 4.80
N GLU A 74 18.65 -16.54 5.30
CA GLU A 74 19.99 -16.82 4.74
C GLU A 74 20.13 -16.45 3.23
N ILE A 75 19.13 -15.78 2.64
CA ILE A 75 19.10 -15.33 1.25
C ILE A 75 19.69 -13.93 1.21
N SER A 76 20.84 -13.77 0.56
CA SER A 76 21.39 -12.45 0.26
C SER A 76 20.58 -11.76 -0.86
N PRO A 77 20.60 -10.41 -0.98
CA PRO A 77 19.80 -9.69 -1.97
C PRO A 77 20.00 -10.17 -3.42
N ASP A 78 21.21 -10.61 -3.76
CA ASP A 78 21.59 -11.19 -5.06
C ASP A 78 21.02 -12.60 -5.31
N GLN A 79 20.64 -13.31 -4.25
CA GLN A 79 20.05 -14.65 -4.33
C GLN A 79 18.53 -14.64 -4.40
N LEU A 80 17.89 -13.47 -4.29
CA LEU A 80 16.42 -13.37 -4.34
C LEU A 80 15.94 -13.61 -5.79
N PRO A 81 15.14 -14.66 -6.06
CA PRO A 81 14.73 -14.97 -7.43
C PRO A 81 13.83 -13.88 -7.99
N ASN A 82 14.01 -13.57 -9.28
CA ASN A 82 13.23 -12.54 -9.97
C ASN A 82 11.72 -12.85 -9.95
N THR A 83 10.90 -11.80 -9.92
CA THR A 83 9.48 -11.95 -10.22
C THR A 83 9.32 -12.38 -11.67
N ARG A 84 8.32 -13.21 -11.96
CA ARG A 84 8.02 -13.66 -13.34
C ARG A 84 6.83 -12.93 -13.93
N ALA A 85 6.14 -12.13 -13.12
CA ALA A 85 5.02 -11.32 -13.57
C ALA A 85 5.01 -9.95 -12.92
N TRP A 86 4.37 -8.99 -13.60
CA TRP A 86 4.16 -7.62 -13.11
C TRP A 86 2.96 -6.97 -13.79
N LEU A 87 2.52 -5.86 -13.22
CA LEU A 87 1.54 -4.98 -13.83
C LEU A 87 2.24 -3.90 -14.66
N VAL A 88 1.59 -3.47 -15.73
CA VAL A 88 2.01 -2.32 -16.54
C VAL A 88 0.85 -1.33 -16.59
N ALA A 89 1.15 -0.06 -16.35
CA ALA A 89 0.16 1.02 -16.42
C ALA A 89 0.45 1.92 -17.62
N ASN A 90 -0.57 2.19 -18.44
CA ASN A 90 -0.52 3.13 -19.54
C ASN A 90 -1.22 4.45 -19.16
N PRO A 91 -0.46 5.51 -18.82
CA PRO A 91 -1.04 6.79 -18.42
C PRO A 91 -1.77 7.50 -19.58
N ALA A 92 -1.49 7.16 -20.84
CA ALA A 92 -2.20 7.75 -21.98
C ALA A 92 -3.64 7.24 -22.13
N GLN A 93 -3.94 6.06 -21.60
CA GLN A 93 -5.28 5.49 -21.59
C GLN A 93 -6.02 5.74 -20.27
N CYS A 94 -5.32 6.05 -19.18
CA CYS A 94 -5.95 6.20 -17.88
C CYS A 94 -6.83 7.45 -17.80
N VAL A 95 -8.11 7.24 -17.48
CA VAL A 95 -9.11 8.31 -17.28
C VAL A 95 -9.33 8.67 -15.81
N GLY A 96 -8.61 8.03 -14.87
CA GLY A 96 -8.72 8.31 -13.44
C GLY A 96 -10.05 7.97 -12.78
N CYS A 97 -10.76 6.96 -13.29
CA CYS A 97 -12.03 6.49 -12.73
C CYS A 97 -11.89 5.78 -11.36
N ARG A 98 -10.67 5.39 -10.97
CA ARG A 98 -10.35 4.70 -9.71
C ARG A 98 -11.04 3.35 -9.51
N THR A 99 -11.63 2.77 -10.55
CA THR A 99 -12.22 1.41 -10.52
C THR A 99 -11.20 0.35 -10.07
N CYS A 100 -9.94 0.49 -10.49
CA CYS A 100 -8.84 -0.38 -10.06
C CYS A 100 -8.66 -0.40 -8.54
N GLU A 101 -8.85 0.74 -7.85
CA GLU A 101 -8.69 0.83 -6.39
C GLU A 101 -9.84 0.16 -5.65
N ILE A 102 -11.06 0.44 -6.10
CA ILE A 102 -12.28 -0.16 -5.54
C ILE A 102 -12.27 -1.66 -5.73
N MET A 103 -11.94 -2.15 -6.93
CA MET A 103 -11.91 -3.59 -7.18
C MET A 103 -10.77 -4.29 -6.46
N CYS A 104 -9.64 -3.62 -6.25
CA CYS A 104 -8.55 -4.18 -5.44
C CYS A 104 -8.98 -4.37 -3.98
N SER A 105 -9.42 -3.29 -3.32
CA SER A 105 -9.87 -3.34 -1.91
C SER A 105 -11.07 -4.28 -1.72
N LEU A 106 -12.01 -4.30 -2.67
CA LEU A 106 -13.17 -5.19 -2.60
C LEU A 106 -12.75 -6.67 -2.70
N SER A 107 -11.82 -7.01 -3.59
CA SER A 107 -11.43 -8.40 -3.83
C SER A 107 -10.56 -8.97 -2.71
N HIS A 108 -9.75 -8.13 -2.06
CA HIS A 108 -8.84 -8.59 -1.02
C HIS A 108 -9.38 -8.40 0.40
N ASP A 109 -10.11 -7.30 0.64
CA ASP A 109 -10.52 -6.89 1.98
C ASP A 109 -12.05 -6.91 2.15
N GLY A 110 -12.81 -7.17 1.08
CA GLY A 110 -14.28 -7.20 1.11
C GLY A 110 -14.93 -5.83 1.23
N GLN A 111 -14.17 -4.75 1.06
CA GLN A 111 -14.60 -3.37 1.28
C GLN A 111 -14.30 -2.49 0.06
N CYS A 112 -15.22 -1.59 -0.29
CA CYS A 112 -14.99 -0.58 -1.34
C CYS A 112 -14.24 0.64 -0.75
N GLN A 113 -13.02 0.42 -0.26
CA GLN A 113 -12.26 1.38 0.53
C GLN A 113 -10.90 1.67 -0.16
N PRO A 114 -10.77 2.78 -0.91
CA PRO A 114 -9.53 3.09 -1.64
C PRO A 114 -8.25 3.11 -0.80
N SER A 115 -8.34 3.46 0.49
CA SER A 115 -7.18 3.47 1.40
C SER A 115 -6.63 2.07 1.71
N LEU A 116 -7.40 1.00 1.44
CA LEU A 116 -6.95 -0.39 1.53
C LEU A 116 -6.46 -0.95 0.18
N SER A 117 -6.59 -0.17 -0.90
CA SER A 117 -6.20 -0.59 -2.24
C SER A 117 -4.69 -0.75 -2.36
N ARG A 118 -4.26 -1.85 -2.99
CA ARG A 118 -2.86 -2.16 -3.29
C ARG A 118 -2.37 -1.58 -4.63
N VAL A 119 -3.18 -0.72 -5.25
CA VAL A 119 -2.89 0.11 -6.42
C VAL A 119 -3.46 1.51 -6.16
N THR A 120 -2.81 2.56 -6.63
CA THR A 120 -3.19 3.94 -6.28
C THR A 120 -3.19 4.83 -7.51
N THR A 121 -4.22 5.64 -7.67
CA THR A 121 -4.30 6.65 -8.72
C THR A 121 -3.75 7.96 -8.19
N THR A 122 -2.74 8.49 -8.86
CA THR A 122 -2.15 9.80 -8.56
C THR A 122 -2.43 10.78 -9.69
N TYR A 123 -2.54 12.04 -9.30
CA TYR A 123 -2.81 13.15 -10.21
C TYR A 123 -1.62 14.08 -10.15
N ASP A 124 -1.04 14.43 -11.29
CA ASP A 124 0.02 15.43 -11.36
C ASP A 124 -0.58 16.83 -11.14
N PRO A 125 -0.30 17.50 -9.99
CA PRO A 125 -0.87 18.81 -9.70
C PRO A 125 -0.21 19.92 -10.53
N THR A 126 0.93 19.67 -11.17
CA THR A 126 1.70 20.66 -11.94
C THR A 126 1.20 20.83 -13.37
N ARG A 127 0.47 19.83 -13.90
CA ARG A 127 -0.18 19.91 -15.21
C ARG A 127 -1.54 20.61 -15.08
N ALA A 128 -1.47 21.94 -15.07
CA ALA A 128 -2.59 22.86 -14.91
C ALA A 128 -3.79 22.52 -15.82
N LEU A 129 -4.92 22.16 -15.19
CA LEU A 129 -6.36 22.25 -15.58
C LEU A 129 -6.83 21.86 -17.01
N SER A 130 -5.94 21.63 -17.96
CA SER A 130 -6.22 21.40 -19.38
C SER A 130 -5.75 20.02 -19.85
N ARG A 131 -4.81 19.40 -19.13
CA ARG A 131 -4.28 18.04 -19.37
C ARG A 131 -3.90 17.38 -18.05
N LEU A 132 -4.90 17.15 -17.20
CA LEU A 132 -4.71 16.41 -15.96
C LEU A 132 -4.06 15.06 -16.31
N ALA A 133 -2.79 14.90 -15.94
CA ALA A 133 -2.11 13.62 -16.13
C ALA A 133 -2.45 12.73 -14.95
N VAL A 134 -3.19 11.68 -15.24
CA VAL A 134 -3.53 10.65 -14.28
C VAL A 134 -2.52 9.52 -14.44
N MET A 135 -1.93 9.10 -13.32
CA MET A 135 -1.05 7.95 -13.24
C MET A 135 -1.66 6.92 -12.31
N VAL A 136 -1.44 5.64 -12.61
CA VAL A 136 -1.76 4.55 -11.69
C VAL A 136 -0.45 3.98 -11.18
N ASP A 137 -0.16 4.24 -9.92
CA ASP A 137 0.97 3.69 -9.22
C ASP A 137 0.66 2.25 -8.79
N ILE A 138 1.60 1.37 -9.10
CA ILE A 138 1.49 -0.07 -8.93
C ILE A 138 2.76 -0.60 -8.25
N CYS A 139 2.60 -1.65 -7.44
CA CYS A 139 3.76 -2.36 -6.90
C CYS A 139 4.61 -2.92 -8.03
N ARG A 140 5.90 -2.55 -8.04
CA ARG A 140 6.84 -2.95 -9.10
C ARG A 140 7.33 -4.40 -9.01
N GLN A 141 6.96 -5.12 -7.96
CA GLN A 141 7.45 -6.48 -7.68
C GLN A 141 8.97 -6.61 -7.86
N CYS A 142 9.73 -5.71 -7.23
CA CYS A 142 11.16 -5.57 -7.42
C CYS A 142 11.92 -6.91 -7.29
N ASN A 143 12.91 -7.12 -8.16
CA ASN A 143 13.81 -8.27 -8.07
C ASN A 143 14.64 -8.21 -6.79
N MET A 144 15.28 -7.07 -6.52
CA MET A 144 15.81 -6.73 -5.20
C MET A 144 14.71 -6.04 -4.39
N ALA A 145 13.93 -6.81 -3.63
CA ALA A 145 12.81 -6.29 -2.88
C ALA A 145 13.22 -5.93 -1.44
N ASP A 146 13.54 -4.66 -1.21
CA ASP A 146 13.88 -4.15 0.14
C ASP A 146 12.78 -4.44 1.17
N CYS A 147 11.51 -4.39 0.76
CA CYS A 147 10.39 -4.73 1.63
C CYS A 147 10.37 -6.20 2.07
N TYR A 148 10.81 -7.13 1.21
CA TYR A 148 10.92 -8.55 1.53
C TYR A 148 12.06 -8.78 2.52
N LEU A 149 13.18 -8.13 2.23
CA LEU A 149 14.42 -8.15 2.99
C LEU A 149 14.26 -7.54 4.39
N ALA A 150 13.45 -6.49 4.53
CA ALA A 150 13.22 -5.81 5.80
C ALA A 150 12.36 -6.59 6.80
N CYS A 151 11.66 -7.66 6.40
CA CYS A 151 10.73 -8.34 7.29
C CYS A 151 11.43 -9.35 8.21
N GLY A 152 11.55 -9.03 9.51
CA GLY A 152 12.10 -9.94 10.53
C GLY A 152 11.15 -11.04 11.04
N PHE A 153 9.90 -11.12 10.54
CA PHE A 153 8.84 -11.99 11.07
C PHE A 153 8.35 -13.05 10.08
N ASP A 154 9.05 -13.23 8.96
CA ASP A 154 8.67 -14.18 7.90
C ASP A 154 7.26 -13.98 7.31
N ALA A 155 6.72 -12.76 7.44
CA ALA A 155 5.43 -12.41 6.86
C ALA A 155 5.51 -12.22 5.34
N LEU A 156 6.62 -11.71 4.80
CA LEU A 156 6.80 -11.63 3.36
C LEU A 156 7.28 -12.97 2.81
N SER A 157 6.61 -13.52 1.81
CA SER A 157 7.00 -14.76 1.11
C SER A 157 6.97 -14.58 -0.41
N LEU A 158 7.46 -15.57 -1.14
CA LEU A 158 7.39 -15.60 -2.60
C LEU A 158 6.23 -16.49 -3.02
N ASP A 159 5.32 -15.95 -3.82
CA ASP A 159 4.30 -16.73 -4.48
C ASP A 159 4.95 -17.69 -5.49
N LYS A 160 4.57 -18.97 -5.43
CA LYS A 160 5.21 -20.02 -6.24
C LYS A 160 4.84 -19.92 -7.72
N ALA A 161 3.64 -19.41 -8.02
CA ALA A 161 3.15 -19.33 -9.39
C ALA A 161 3.73 -18.12 -10.13
N THR A 162 3.69 -16.94 -9.51
CA THR A 162 4.04 -15.66 -10.13
C THR A 162 5.45 -15.16 -9.78
N GLY A 163 6.04 -15.68 -8.70
CA GLY A 163 7.26 -15.11 -8.11
C GLY A 163 7.03 -13.77 -7.40
N ALA A 164 5.78 -13.35 -7.24
CA ALA A 164 5.43 -12.12 -6.54
C ALA A 164 5.87 -12.19 -5.08
N ARG A 165 6.30 -11.05 -4.54
CA ARG A 165 6.50 -10.93 -3.09
C ARG A 165 5.12 -10.73 -2.50
N VAL A 166 4.74 -11.46 -1.46
CA VAL A 166 3.39 -11.38 -0.88
C VAL A 166 3.50 -11.28 0.64
N ILE A 167 2.66 -10.47 1.27
CA ILE A 167 2.57 -10.41 2.73
C ILE A 167 1.50 -11.39 3.18
N ASP A 168 1.86 -12.35 4.03
CA ASP A 168 0.92 -13.21 4.74
C ASP A 168 0.34 -12.42 5.93
N PRO A 169 -0.96 -12.06 5.90
CA PRO A 169 -1.58 -11.29 6.96
C PRO A 169 -1.60 -12.02 8.30
N LYS A 170 -1.52 -13.37 8.31
CA LYS A 170 -1.52 -14.16 9.55
C LYS A 170 -0.19 -14.10 10.30
N LYS A 171 0.90 -13.79 9.60
CA LYS A 171 2.25 -13.68 10.17
C LYS A 171 2.67 -12.23 10.40
N CYS A 172 1.96 -11.27 9.82
CA CYS A 172 2.25 -9.85 9.97
C CYS A 172 2.02 -9.43 11.43
N THR A 173 3.06 -8.89 12.07
CA THR A 173 3.00 -8.37 13.45
C THR A 173 2.68 -6.88 13.52
N GLY A 174 2.55 -6.19 12.38
CA GLY A 174 2.31 -4.76 12.34
C GLY A 174 3.54 -3.89 12.61
N CYS A 175 4.77 -4.41 12.50
CA CYS A 175 5.99 -3.67 12.82
C CYS A 175 6.29 -2.47 11.89
N GLY A 176 5.79 -2.49 10.65
CA GLY A 176 5.95 -1.41 9.67
C GLY A 176 7.33 -1.31 9.00
N GLU A 177 8.26 -2.24 9.25
CA GLU A 177 9.59 -2.20 8.64
C GLU A 177 9.53 -2.32 7.12
N CYS A 178 8.68 -3.21 6.60
CA CYS A 178 8.47 -3.34 5.16
C CYS A 178 7.94 -2.04 4.53
N PHE A 179 6.99 -1.36 5.19
CA PHE A 179 6.42 -0.08 4.76
C PHE A 179 7.50 1.00 4.63
N ALA A 180 8.32 1.17 5.66
CA ALA A 180 9.44 2.13 5.63
C ALA A 180 10.51 1.77 4.60
N ALA A 181 10.69 0.49 4.30
CA ALA A 181 11.69 0.01 3.34
C ALA A 181 11.26 0.15 1.87
N CYS A 182 9.98 0.37 1.56
CA CYS A 182 9.52 0.43 0.18
C CYS A 182 9.85 1.79 -0.46
N PRO A 183 10.73 1.87 -1.47
CA PRO A 183 11.07 3.15 -2.10
C PRO A 183 9.94 3.73 -2.96
N TRP A 184 8.89 2.95 -3.22
CA TRP A 184 7.75 3.31 -4.05
C TRP A 184 6.49 3.61 -3.25
N ASP A 185 6.53 3.48 -1.91
CA ASP A 185 5.37 3.66 -1.04
C ASP A 185 4.15 2.80 -1.43
N MET A 186 4.42 1.56 -1.88
CA MET A 186 3.40 0.64 -2.42
C MET A 186 2.89 -0.38 -1.38
N ILE A 187 3.13 -0.12 -0.09
CA ILE A 187 2.66 -0.96 1.01
C ILE A 187 1.55 -0.21 1.73
N VAL A 188 0.47 -0.92 1.99
CA VAL A 188 -0.76 -0.38 2.54
C VAL A 188 -0.89 -0.84 3.98
N LYS A 189 -1.12 0.10 4.89
CA LYS A 189 -1.47 -0.21 6.28
C LYS A 189 -2.99 -0.22 6.42
N ASN A 190 -3.55 -1.32 6.91
CA ASN A 190 -4.92 -1.33 7.41
C ASN A 190 -4.90 -0.78 8.84
N GLU A 191 -5.44 0.42 9.05
CA GLU A 191 -5.43 1.10 10.35
C GLU A 191 -6.28 0.39 11.42
N GLU A 192 -7.32 -0.35 11.02
CA GLU A 192 -8.21 -1.05 11.96
C GLU A 192 -7.56 -2.30 12.55
N THR A 193 -6.85 -3.05 11.70
CA THR A 193 -6.23 -4.34 12.07
C THR A 193 -4.74 -4.21 12.39
N ASN A 194 -4.13 -3.06 12.07
CA ASN A 194 -2.69 -2.83 12.09
C ASN A 194 -1.88 -3.84 11.25
N VAL A 195 -2.51 -4.41 10.21
CA VAL A 195 -1.87 -5.35 9.28
C VAL A 195 -1.43 -4.61 8.03
N PHE A 196 -0.20 -4.89 7.59
CA PHE A 196 0.32 -4.36 6.33
C PHE A 196 0.01 -5.33 5.19
N SER A 197 -0.26 -4.77 4.02
CA SER A 197 -0.53 -5.50 2.80
C SER A 197 0.13 -4.82 1.60
N LYS A 198 0.28 -5.54 0.50
CA LYS A 198 0.77 -5.00 -0.77
C LYS A 198 0.23 -5.83 -1.91
N CYS A 199 0.39 -5.34 -3.15
CA CYS A 199 -0.04 -6.10 -4.32
C CYS A 199 0.66 -7.46 -4.35
N ASP A 200 -0.14 -8.50 -4.55
CA ASP A 200 0.22 -9.91 -4.66
C ASP A 200 -0.03 -10.45 -6.08
N LEU A 201 -0.25 -9.54 -7.04
CA LEU A 201 -0.66 -9.82 -8.41
C LEU A 201 -1.96 -10.66 -8.50
N CYS A 202 -2.77 -10.68 -7.43
CA CYS A 202 -3.95 -11.51 -7.29
C CYS A 202 -3.71 -12.98 -7.67
N GLY A 203 -2.52 -13.52 -7.35
CA GLY A 203 -2.14 -14.90 -7.71
C GLY A 203 -2.05 -15.17 -9.22
N GLY A 204 -1.97 -14.13 -10.05
CA GLY A 204 -1.88 -14.24 -11.51
C GLY A 204 -3.18 -13.90 -12.26
N ASP A 205 -4.26 -13.54 -11.57
CA ASP A 205 -5.49 -12.99 -12.18
C ASP A 205 -5.83 -11.61 -11.60
N PRO A 206 -5.13 -10.52 -12.02
CA PRO A 206 -5.28 -9.21 -11.40
C PRO A 206 -6.66 -8.58 -11.64
N GLN A 207 -7.42 -8.39 -10.56
CA GLN A 207 -8.77 -7.81 -10.65
C GLN A 207 -8.73 -6.33 -11.10
N CYS A 208 -7.68 -5.58 -10.76
CA CYS A 208 -7.51 -4.21 -11.23
C CYS A 208 -7.35 -4.10 -12.76
N VAL A 209 -6.77 -5.12 -13.40
CA VAL A 209 -6.66 -5.22 -14.87
C VAL A 209 -8.02 -5.61 -15.46
N LYS A 210 -8.62 -6.69 -14.93
CA LYS A 210 -9.90 -7.24 -15.41
C LYS A 210 -11.05 -6.23 -15.45
N TYR A 211 -11.10 -5.33 -14.47
CA TYR A 211 -12.17 -4.35 -14.34
C TYR A 211 -11.78 -2.93 -14.77
N CYS A 212 -10.63 -2.73 -15.42
CA CYS A 212 -10.25 -1.42 -15.92
C CYS A 212 -11.06 -1.07 -17.17
N PRO A 213 -12.01 -0.11 -17.12
CA PRO A 213 -12.86 0.21 -18.28
C PRO A 213 -12.10 0.89 -19.42
N ALA A 214 -10.95 1.49 -19.12
CA ALA A 214 -10.11 2.20 -20.09
C ALA A 214 -8.95 1.34 -20.60
N GLU A 215 -8.85 0.08 -20.17
CA GLU A 215 -7.77 -0.85 -20.52
C GLU A 215 -6.36 -0.28 -20.24
N ALA A 216 -6.26 0.63 -19.26
CA ALA A 216 -5.03 1.33 -18.92
C ALA A 216 -4.06 0.48 -18.08
N LEU A 217 -4.46 -0.72 -17.68
CA LEU A 217 -3.65 -1.66 -16.90
C LEU A 217 -3.52 -2.97 -17.67
N SER A 218 -2.34 -3.57 -17.63
CA SER A 218 -2.07 -4.88 -18.24
C SER A 218 -1.29 -5.76 -17.28
N PHE A 219 -1.53 -7.07 -17.35
CA PHE A 219 -0.76 -8.09 -16.66
C PHE A 219 0.23 -8.71 -17.63
N VAL A 220 1.51 -8.68 -17.30
CA VAL A 220 2.58 -9.31 -18.08
C VAL A 220 3.12 -10.47 -17.27
N ASP A 221 3.17 -11.64 -17.90
CA ASP A 221 3.63 -12.89 -17.31
C ASP A 221 4.65 -13.53 -18.24
N LEU A 222 5.82 -13.90 -17.71
CA LEU A 222 6.95 -14.47 -18.42
C LEU A 222 7.11 -15.98 -18.18
N ARG A 223 6.04 -16.67 -17.77
CA ARG A 223 6.02 -18.13 -17.61
C ARG A 223 6.20 -18.89 -18.92
#